data_AF-A0A7K3GUW7-F1
#
_entry.id   AF-A0A7K3GUW7-F1
#
_cell.length_a   1.000
_cell.length_b   1.000
_cell.length_c   1.000
_cell.angle_alpha   90.00
_cell.angle_beta   90.00
_cell.angle_gamma   90.00
#
_symmetry.space_group_name_H-M   'P 1'
#
loop_
_entity.id
_entity.type
_entity.pdbx_description
1 polymer ?
#
loop_
_entity_poly.entity_id
_entity_poly.type
_entity_poly.pdbx_seq_one_letter_code
_entity_poly.pdbx_strand_id
1 'polypeptide(L)'
;MTARFRRCGHGTGPMHPGDQKTVAEFAALLAARQRPAPWTGRGDVAVRIGERGLERGRPLPEQQPDTDPLALVLIHPDTETALTGTLHCARARIHGAWTNPYRLLTHAFAGRDLPVDTDLST
;
A
#
# COMPACT_ATOMS: atom_id res chain seq x y z
N MET A 1 0.86 30.94 40.18
CA MET A 1 0.09 31.23 38.95
C MET A 1 0.22 30.04 38.01
N THR A 2 -0.83 29.24 37.86
CA THR A 2 -0.84 28.10 36.93
C THR A 2 -1.34 28.57 35.56
N ALA A 3 -0.47 28.51 34.54
CA ALA A 3 -0.86 28.81 33.17
C ALA A 3 -1.88 27.77 32.70
N ARG A 4 -3.12 28.19 32.43
CA ARG A 4 -4.13 27.37 31.77
C ARG A 4 -3.75 27.24 30.30
N PHE A 5 -3.18 26.10 29.91
CA PHE A 5 -3.07 25.72 28.51
C PHE A 5 -4.49 25.63 27.93
N ARG A 6 -4.91 26.65 27.16
CA ARG A 6 -6.12 26.55 26.34
C ARG A 6 -5.84 25.54 25.24
N ARG A 7 -6.63 24.46 25.17
CA ARG A 7 -6.65 23.61 23.96
C ARG A 7 -6.95 24.53 22.79
N CYS A 8 -6.13 24.48 21.74
CA CYS A 8 -6.50 25.05 20.45
C CYS A 8 -7.86 24.43 20.07
N GLY A 9 -8.91 25.25 20.07
CA GLY A 9 -10.24 24.78 19.74
C GLY A 9 -10.24 24.34 18.28
N HIS A 10 -10.51 23.07 18.01
CA HIS A 10 -11.04 22.69 16.70
C HIS A 10 -12.34 23.49 16.54
N GLY A 11 -12.46 24.28 15.48
CA GLY A 11 -13.64 25.11 15.25
C GLY A 11 -14.91 24.26 15.36
N THR A 12 -15.91 24.72 16.10
CA THR A 12 -17.19 24.03 16.34
C THR A 12 -18.09 23.98 15.09
N GLY A 13 -17.54 24.20 13.90
CA GLY A 13 -18.23 24.11 12.62
C GLY A 13 -18.19 22.70 12.05
N PRO A 14 -19.10 22.38 11.10
CA PRO A 14 -19.03 21.12 10.37
C PRO A 14 -17.67 20.99 9.68
N MET A 15 -17.09 19.78 9.72
CA MET A 15 -15.84 19.46 9.05
C MET A 15 -15.94 19.83 7.57
N HIS A 16 -14.94 20.54 7.05
CA HIS A 16 -14.94 20.95 5.64
C HIS A 16 -15.04 19.69 4.76
N PRO A 17 -15.82 19.69 3.65
CA PRO A 17 -16.01 18.49 2.84
C PRO A 17 -14.71 17.85 2.33
N GLY A 18 -13.67 18.66 2.08
CA GLY A 18 -12.33 18.17 1.72
C GLY A 18 -11.64 17.40 2.85
N ASP A 19 -11.86 17.80 4.11
CA ASP A 19 -11.31 17.12 5.28
C ASP A 19 -12.02 15.78 5.51
N GLN A 20 -13.33 15.72 5.27
CA GLN A 20 -14.11 14.48 5.38
C GLN A 20 -13.60 13.41 4.41
N LYS A 21 -13.33 13.78 3.16
CA LYS A 21 -12.77 12.87 2.16
C LYS A 21 -11.40 12.35 2.60
N THR A 22 -10.52 13.24 3.05
CA THR A 22 -9.16 12.88 3.49
C THR A 22 -9.20 11.94 4.70
N VAL A 23 -10.07 12.22 5.68
CA VAL A 23 -10.28 11.36 6.85
C VAL A 23 -10.79 9.98 6.45
N ALA A 24 -11.74 9.92 5.51
CA ALA A 24 -12.28 8.65 5.03
C ALA A 24 -11.21 7.81 4.30
N GLU A 25 -10.41 8.43 3.44
CA GLU A 25 -9.30 7.75 2.74
C GLU A 25 -8.25 7.22 3.72
N PHE A 26 -7.88 8.01 4.73
CA PHE A 26 -6.94 7.59 5.77
C PHE A 26 -7.51 6.45 6.63
N ALA A 27 -8.78 6.53 7.02
CA ALA A 27 -9.45 5.47 7.78
C ALA A 27 -9.52 4.16 6.99
N ALA A 28 -9.83 4.22 5.69
CA ALA A 28 -9.84 3.07 4.81
C ALA A 28 -8.45 2.44 4.67
N LEU A 29 -7.41 3.27 4.54
CA LEU A 29 -6.02 2.82 4.53
C LEU A 29 -5.65 2.08 5.82
N LEU A 30 -5.98 2.67 6.97
CA LEU A 30 -5.67 2.08 8.27
C LEU A 30 -6.38 0.73 8.46
N ALA A 31 -7.66 0.66 8.08
CA ALA A 31 -8.44 -0.57 8.14
C ALA A 31 -7.83 -1.67 7.26
N ALA A 32 -7.46 -1.34 6.01
CA ALA A 32 -6.83 -2.28 5.09
C ALA A 32 -5.50 -2.80 5.66
N ARG A 33 -4.65 -1.91 6.20
CA ARG A 33 -3.35 -2.28 6.76
C ARG A 33 -3.45 -3.15 8.01
N GLN A 34 -4.47 -2.92 8.85
CA GLN A 34 -4.69 -3.70 10.08
C GLN A 34 -5.30 -5.08 9.80
N ARG A 35 -6.18 -5.16 8.80
CA ARG A 35 -6.90 -6.38 8.43
C ARG A 35 -6.80 -6.59 6.92
N PRO A 36 -5.61 -6.99 6.43
CA PRO A 36 -5.43 -7.20 5.00
C PRO A 36 -6.33 -8.32 4.52
N ALA A 37 -7.03 -8.08 3.41
CA ALA A 37 -7.78 -9.13 2.74
C ALA A 37 -6.79 -10.21 2.24
N PRO A 38 -7.07 -11.50 2.46
CA PRO A 38 -6.21 -12.56 1.97
C PRO A 38 -6.16 -12.54 0.44
N TRP A 39 -4.96 -12.73 -0.11
CA TRP A 39 -4.82 -12.89 -1.55
C TRP A 39 -5.09 -14.34 -1.96
N THR A 40 -5.96 -14.54 -2.94
CA THR A 40 -6.47 -15.88 -3.35
C THR A 40 -5.77 -16.43 -4.58
N GLY A 41 -4.60 -15.89 -4.94
CA GLY A 41 -3.85 -16.29 -6.13
C GLY A 41 -4.31 -15.63 -7.42
N ARG A 42 -5.23 -14.67 -7.36
CA ARG A 42 -5.76 -13.94 -8.52
C ARG A 42 -5.75 -12.44 -8.30
N GLY A 43 -5.50 -11.70 -9.37
CA GLY A 43 -5.41 -10.24 -9.34
C GLY A 43 -4.13 -9.75 -8.68
N ASP A 44 -4.03 -8.42 -8.55
CA ASP A 44 -2.84 -7.77 -8.02
C ASP A 44 -2.69 -7.96 -6.50
N VAL A 45 -1.45 -7.89 -6.03
CA VAL A 45 -1.06 -8.17 -4.64
C VAL A 45 -0.42 -6.93 -4.02
N ALA A 46 -0.58 -6.76 -2.71
CA ALA A 46 0.19 -5.78 -1.95
C ALA A 46 1.49 -6.42 -1.45
N VAL A 47 2.64 -5.98 -1.98
CA VAL A 47 3.97 -6.51 -1.64
C VAL A 47 4.66 -5.60 -0.64
N ARG A 48 5.24 -6.15 0.42
CA ARG A 48 6.04 -5.40 1.39
C ARG A 48 7.42 -5.06 0.85
N ILE A 49 7.71 -3.77 0.72
CA ILE A 49 9.02 -3.23 0.35
C ILE A 49 9.62 -2.46 1.53
N GLY A 50 10.74 -2.95 2.05
CA GLY A 50 11.34 -2.44 3.29
C GLY A 50 10.42 -2.62 4.51
N GLU A 51 10.62 -1.79 5.54
CA GLU A 51 9.89 -1.93 6.81
C GLU A 51 8.42 -1.50 6.75
N ARG A 52 8.08 -0.52 5.89
CA ARG A 52 6.77 0.17 5.95
C ARG A 52 6.08 0.38 4.61
N GLY A 53 6.79 0.20 3.49
CA GLY A 53 6.28 0.42 2.14
C GLY A 53 5.47 -0.75 1.64
N LEU A 54 4.42 -0.44 0.87
CA LEU A 54 3.68 -1.43 0.09
C LEU A 54 3.69 -1.03 -1.36
N GLU A 55 3.89 -1.99 -2.25
CA GLU A 55 3.80 -1.79 -3.70
C GLU A 55 2.72 -2.69 -4.30
N ARG A 56 2.15 -2.22 -5.42
CA ARG A 56 1.22 -3.01 -6.22
C ARG A 56 2.04 -3.97 -7.08
N GLY A 57 1.97 -5.26 -6.77
CA GLY A 57 2.56 -6.31 -7.57
C GLY A 57 1.52 -6.97 -8.47
N ARG A 58 1.83 -7.11 -9.76
CA ARG A 58 1.00 -7.88 -10.71
C ARG A 58 1.66 -9.23 -10.99
N PRO A 59 1.05 -10.35 -10.55
CA PRO A 59 1.52 -11.69 -10.88
C PRO A 59 1.52 -11.94 -12.38
N LEU A 60 2.44 -12.79 -12.85
CA LEU A 60 2.40 -13.25 -14.24
C LEU A 60 1.15 -14.12 -14.50
N PRO A 61 0.47 -13.97 -15.65
CA PRO A 61 -0.85 -14.55 -15.90
C PRO A 61 -0.89 -16.09 -15.89
N GLU A 62 0.22 -16.76 -16.18
CA GLU A 62 0.29 -18.21 -16.30
C GLU A 62 0.74 -18.92 -15.01
N GLN A 63 0.97 -18.18 -13.93
CA GLN A 63 1.43 -18.79 -12.68
C GLN A 63 0.29 -19.45 -11.90
N GLN A 64 0.64 -20.55 -11.21
CA GLN A 64 -0.30 -21.19 -10.29
C GLN A 64 -0.47 -20.33 -9.03
N PRO A 65 -1.69 -20.25 -8.47
CA PRO A 65 -2.01 -19.55 -7.22
C PRO A 65 -1.08 -19.84 -6.04
N ASP A 66 -0.52 -21.04 -5.98
CA ASP A 66 0.27 -21.55 -4.86
C ASP A 66 1.77 -21.58 -5.14
N THR A 67 2.23 -20.97 -6.24
CA THR A 67 3.66 -20.85 -6.54
C THR A 67 4.36 -19.97 -5.50
N ASP A 68 5.50 -20.46 -4.99
CA ASP A 68 6.40 -19.73 -4.10
C ASP A 68 7.85 -20.05 -4.52
N PRO A 69 8.66 -19.06 -4.92
CA PRO A 69 8.36 -17.63 -5.01
C PRO A 69 7.41 -17.27 -6.17
N LEU A 70 6.52 -16.30 -5.93
CA LEU A 70 5.61 -15.75 -6.92
C LEU A 70 6.36 -14.81 -7.88
N ALA A 71 6.20 -14.98 -9.19
CA ALA A 71 6.82 -14.09 -10.17
C ALA A 71 5.86 -12.93 -10.49
N LEU A 72 6.32 -11.71 -10.28
CA LEU A 72 5.47 -10.53 -10.46
C LEU A 72 6.27 -9.35 -10.98
N VAL A 73 5.56 -8.36 -11.50
CA VAL A 73 6.11 -7.04 -11.81
C VAL A 73 5.51 -6.03 -10.83
N LEU A 74 6.34 -5.11 -10.31
CA LEU A 74 5.81 -3.97 -9.57
C LEU A 74 5.26 -2.97 -10.58
N ILE A 75 4.05 -2.47 -10.34
CA ILE A 75 3.36 -1.54 -11.24
C ILE A 75 2.97 -0.27 -10.49
N HIS A 76 2.95 0.84 -11.22
CA HIS A 76 2.46 2.10 -10.67
C HIS A 76 0.97 1.96 -10.32
N PRO A 77 0.53 2.39 -9.13
CA PRO A 77 -0.84 2.16 -8.67
C PRO A 77 -1.90 2.80 -9.56
N ASP A 78 -1.62 3.98 -10.14
CA ASP A 78 -2.57 4.75 -10.97
C ASP A 78 -2.49 4.52 -12.48
N THR A 79 -1.28 4.40 -13.02
CA THR A 79 -1.05 4.32 -14.48
C THR A 79 -0.89 2.89 -14.96
N GLU A 80 -0.75 1.94 -14.03
CA GLU A 80 -0.45 0.52 -14.29
C GLU A 80 0.83 0.28 -15.10
N THR A 81 1.69 1.29 -15.22
CA THR A 81 2.99 1.15 -15.89
C THR A 81 3.91 0.30 -15.05
N ALA A 82 4.60 -0.66 -15.68
CA ALA A 82 5.62 -1.46 -15.00
C ALA A 82 6.75 -0.54 -14.50
N LEU A 83 7.07 -0.68 -13.21
CA LEU A 83 8.18 0.01 -12.55
C LEU A 83 9.45 -0.85 -12.52
N THR A 84 9.29 -2.17 -12.65
CA THR A 84 10.39 -3.14 -12.62
C THR A 84 10.23 -4.18 -13.73
N GLY A 85 11.32 -4.91 -13.98
CA GLY A 85 11.21 -6.22 -14.63
C GLY A 85 10.55 -7.26 -13.71
N THR A 86 10.52 -8.51 -14.16
CA THR A 86 10.01 -9.63 -13.36
C THR A 86 10.87 -9.86 -12.13
N LEU A 87 10.24 -9.86 -10.97
CA LEU A 87 10.83 -10.17 -9.67
C LEU A 87 10.24 -11.47 -9.13
N HIS A 88 11.02 -12.19 -8.32
CA HIS A 88 10.56 -13.37 -7.59
C HIS A 88 10.30 -12.97 -6.14
N CYS A 89 9.03 -12.97 -5.75
CA CYS A 89 8.55 -12.54 -4.46
C CYS A 89 8.18 -13.74 -3.59
N ALA A 90 8.86 -13.90 -2.47
CA ALA A 90 8.47 -14.85 -1.43
C ALA A 90 7.05 -14.55 -0.94
N ARG A 91 6.26 -15.61 -0.72
CA ARG A 91 4.87 -15.46 -0.26
C ARG A 91 4.78 -14.76 1.09
N ALA A 92 5.81 -14.87 1.94
CA ALA A 92 5.91 -14.16 3.22
C ALA A 92 5.94 -12.62 3.09
N ARG A 93 6.34 -12.09 1.92
CA ARG A 93 6.33 -10.65 1.62
C ARG A 93 4.97 -10.14 1.17
N ILE A 94 4.04 -11.04 0.82
CA ILE A 94 2.67 -10.65 0.43
C ILE A 94 1.93 -10.20 1.68
N HIS A 95 1.54 -8.93 1.71
CA HIS A 95 0.71 -8.38 2.78
C HIS A 95 -0.75 -8.83 2.66
N GLY A 96 -1.25 -8.96 1.43
CA GLY A 96 -2.62 -9.34 1.10
C GLY A 96 -2.97 -8.99 -0.34
N ALA A 97 -4.26 -9.08 -0.68
CA ALA A 97 -4.76 -8.64 -1.97
C ALA A 97 -4.59 -7.12 -2.12
N TRP A 98 -4.22 -6.65 -3.31
CA TRP A 98 -4.13 -5.22 -3.56
C TRP A 98 -5.51 -4.56 -3.43
N THR A 99 -5.57 -3.42 -2.74
CA THR A 99 -6.76 -2.57 -2.65
C THR A 99 -6.35 -1.11 -2.81
N ASN A 100 -7.26 -0.28 -3.34
CA ASN A 100 -6.97 1.12 -3.63
C ASN A 100 -6.43 1.93 -2.42
N PRO A 101 -6.86 1.70 -1.16
CA PRO A 101 -6.29 2.41 -0.02
C PRO A 101 -4.77 2.27 0.13
N TYR A 102 -4.16 1.14 -0.29
CA TYR A 102 -2.71 0.95 -0.22
C TYR A 102 -1.91 1.85 -1.17
N ARG A 103 -2.56 2.48 -2.15
CA ARG A 103 -1.95 3.46 -3.04
C ARG A 103 -1.13 4.50 -2.28
N LEU A 104 -1.66 4.99 -1.14
CA LEU A 104 -1.03 6.01 -0.30
C LEU A 104 0.29 5.56 0.36
N LEU A 105 0.60 4.26 0.34
CA LEU A 105 1.81 3.67 0.92
C LEU A 105 2.90 3.34 -0.11
N THR A 106 2.61 3.53 -1.40
CA THR A 106 3.56 3.28 -2.49
C THR A 106 4.63 4.36 -2.55
N HIS A 107 5.83 3.98 -2.98
CA HIS A 107 6.91 4.93 -3.27
C HIS A 107 6.51 5.86 -4.41
N ALA A 108 5.87 5.32 -5.44
CA ALA A 108 5.36 6.08 -6.57
C ALA A 108 4.42 7.21 -6.14
N PHE A 109 3.46 6.95 -5.25
CA PHE A 109 2.57 8.01 -4.73
C PHE A 109 3.31 9.05 -3.88
N ALA A 110 4.36 8.63 -3.16
CA ALA A 110 5.22 9.53 -2.40
C ALA A 110 6.23 10.31 -3.27
N GLY A 111 6.24 10.12 -4.59
CA GLY A 111 7.22 10.72 -5.50
C GLY A 111 8.65 10.22 -5.25
N ARG A 112 8.79 9.00 -4.74
CA ARG A 112 10.08 8.35 -4.47
C ARG A 112 10.31 7.21 -5.43
N ASP A 113 11.58 6.99 -5.78
CA ASP A 113 11.98 5.82 -6.55
C ASP A 113 11.95 4.56 -5.67
N LEU A 114 11.81 3.41 -6.34
CA LEU A 114 12.00 2.12 -5.68
C LEU A 114 13.48 1.95 -5.30
N PRO A 115 13.80 1.26 -4.20
CA PRO A 115 15.17 0.89 -3.88
C PRO A 115 15.80 0.11 -5.03
N VAL A 116 17.03 0.49 -5.43
CA VAL A 116 17.75 -0.12 -6.56
C VAL A 116 17.91 -1.65 -6.39
N ASP A 117 18.12 -2.10 -5.15
CA ASP A 117 18.27 -3.53 -4.80
C ASP A 117 17.01 -4.08 -4.12
N THR A 118 15.84 -3.89 -4.74
CA THR A 118 14.58 -4.45 -4.23
C THR A 118 14.58 -5.98 -4.37
N ASP A 119 15.15 -6.65 -3.39
CA ASP A 119 15.07 -8.11 -3.23
C ASP A 119 13.80 -8.51 -2.47
N LEU A 120 13.04 -9.42 -3.10
CA LEU A 120 11.77 -9.94 -2.60
C LEU A 120 11.85 -11.42 -2.23
N SER A 121 13.04 -12.03 -2.30
CA SER A 121 13.24 -13.46 -2.11
C SER A 121 13.14 -13.97 -0.67
N THR A 122 13.19 -13.08 0.34
CA THR A 122 13.25 -13.45 1.76
C THR A 122 12.15 -12.81 2.59
#